data_AF-A0A7W1IBS2-F1
#
_entry.id   AF-A0A7W1IBS2-F1
#
_cell.length_a   1.000
_cell.length_b   1.000
_cell.length_c   1.000
_cell.angle_alpha   90.00
_cell.angle_beta   90.00
_cell.angle_gamma   90.00
#
_symmetry.space_group_name_H-M   'P 1'
#
loop_
_entity.id
_entity.type
_entity.pdbx_description
1 polymer ?
#
loop_
_entity_poly.entity_id
_entity_poly.type
_entity_poly.pdbx_seq_one_letter_code
_entity_poly.pdbx_strand_id
1 'polypeptide(L)'
;MRKAILLLAGTAIVACASIAPGVEGADPVFLRDDPAVRIALGSSTKPIPLTASGDWRVYNRTRDSFLTTGKSGEIVSIELESGQLRTVRANGKGSSRSSGPFLVRPLSTDGTLTFNKKRYRGELIVS
;
A
#
# COMPACT_ATOMS: atom_id res chain seq x y z
N MET A 1 21.15 -15.80 -70.53
CA MET A 1 20.19 -14.74 -70.15
C MET A 1 19.19 -15.31 -69.15
N ARG A 2 18.79 -14.48 -68.18
CA ARG A 2 17.79 -14.69 -67.10
C ARG A 2 18.30 -15.33 -65.79
N LYS A 3 18.60 -14.42 -64.85
CA LYS A 3 18.69 -14.61 -63.39
C LYS A 3 17.29 -14.89 -62.81
N ALA A 4 17.20 -15.77 -61.81
CA ALA A 4 16.05 -15.82 -60.91
C ALA A 4 16.56 -15.96 -59.47
N ILE A 5 16.38 -14.88 -58.71
CA ILE A 5 16.70 -14.74 -57.29
C ILE A 5 15.47 -15.20 -56.52
N LEU A 6 15.58 -16.25 -55.71
CA LEU A 6 14.54 -16.66 -54.77
C LEU A 6 14.73 -15.91 -53.45
N LEU A 7 13.81 -14.99 -53.16
CA LEU A 7 13.73 -14.27 -51.89
C LEU A 7 13.30 -15.22 -50.77
N LEU A 8 14.08 -15.22 -49.67
CA LEU A 8 13.66 -15.70 -48.36
C LEU A 8 12.49 -14.86 -47.84
N ALA A 9 11.37 -15.49 -47.52
CA ALA A 9 10.31 -14.90 -46.72
C ALA A 9 10.53 -15.25 -45.24
N GLY A 10 11.18 -14.34 -44.50
CA GLY A 10 11.27 -14.42 -43.04
C GLY A 10 10.06 -13.74 -42.42
N THR A 11 9.14 -14.51 -41.86
CA THR A 11 8.00 -14.00 -41.09
C THR A 11 8.49 -13.60 -39.69
N ALA A 12 8.78 -12.32 -39.50
CA ALA A 12 9.02 -11.77 -38.17
C ALA A 12 7.66 -11.60 -37.46
N ILE A 13 7.38 -12.47 -36.48
CA ILE A 13 6.24 -12.29 -35.57
C ILE A 13 6.65 -11.17 -34.59
N VAL A 14 6.17 -9.96 -34.84
CA VAL A 14 6.25 -8.87 -33.87
C VAL A 14 5.25 -9.18 -32.77
N ALA A 15 5.73 -9.80 -31.69
CA ALA A 15 4.97 -9.89 -30.46
C ALA A 15 4.89 -8.47 -29.87
N CYS A 16 3.74 -7.82 -30.01
CA CYS A 16 3.41 -6.63 -29.24
C CYS A 16 3.32 -7.03 -27.76
N ALA A 17 4.46 -7.06 -27.08
CA ALA A 17 4.50 -7.03 -25.62
C ALA A 17 3.88 -5.71 -25.18
N SER A 18 2.57 -5.74 -24.92
CA SER A 18 1.87 -4.63 -24.29
C SER A 18 2.36 -4.58 -22.84
N ILE A 19 3.48 -3.90 -22.63
CA ILE A 19 3.85 -3.41 -21.30
C ILE A 19 2.81 -2.33 -21.01
N ALA A 20 1.67 -2.75 -20.46
CA ALA A 20 0.80 -1.81 -19.78
C ALA A 20 1.66 -1.19 -18.67
N PRO A 21 1.85 0.13 -18.63
CA PRO A 21 2.44 0.74 -17.45
C PRO A 21 1.56 0.28 -16.28
N GLY A 22 2.19 -0.35 -15.29
CA GLY A 22 1.51 -0.71 -14.07
C GLY A 22 0.81 0.56 -13.59
N VAL A 23 -0.51 0.55 -13.63
CA VAL A 23 -1.33 1.57 -12.99
C VAL A 23 -1.08 1.36 -11.50
N GLU A 24 0.05 1.88 -11.03
CA GLU A 24 0.22 2.39 -9.70
C GLU A 24 -0.87 3.44 -9.57
N GLY A 25 -2.06 2.96 -9.23
CA GLY A 25 -3.31 3.68 -9.36
C GLY A 25 -3.12 5.04 -8.75
N ALA A 26 -3.36 6.07 -9.58
CA ALA A 26 -3.24 7.47 -9.21
C ALA A 26 -3.74 7.63 -7.77
N ASP A 27 -2.87 8.15 -6.90
CA ASP A 27 -3.25 8.34 -5.51
C ASP A 27 -4.58 9.11 -5.49
N PRO A 28 -5.62 8.60 -4.80
CA PRO A 28 -6.89 9.31 -4.71
C PRO A 28 -6.61 10.71 -4.15
N VAL A 29 -7.17 11.72 -4.81
CA VAL A 29 -6.94 13.14 -4.51
C VAL A 29 -6.98 13.37 -2.99
N PHE A 30 -5.83 13.74 -2.45
CA PHE A 30 -5.61 13.96 -1.03
C PHE A 30 -6.26 15.27 -0.60
N LEU A 31 -7.48 15.23 -0.06
CA LEU A 31 -8.00 16.38 0.66
C LEU A 31 -7.22 16.51 1.96
N ARG A 32 -6.52 17.63 2.16
CA ARG A 32 -5.73 17.92 3.38
C ARG A 32 -6.59 18.00 4.64
N ASP A 33 -7.91 17.99 4.48
CA ASP A 33 -8.91 18.20 5.54
C ASP A 33 -9.78 16.95 5.80
N ASP A 34 -9.40 15.77 5.28
CA ASP A 34 -10.12 14.54 5.64
C ASP A 34 -10.05 14.32 7.16
N PRO A 35 -11.19 14.09 7.84
CA PRO A 35 -11.19 13.88 9.28
C PRO A 35 -10.34 12.63 9.62
N ALA A 36 -9.31 12.84 10.43
CA ALA A 36 -8.38 11.80 10.84
C ALA A 36 -8.60 11.44 12.32
N VAL A 37 -8.73 10.14 12.59
CA VAL A 37 -8.74 9.62 13.97
C VAL A 37 -7.31 9.42 14.42
N ARG A 38 -6.95 10.02 15.56
CA ARG A 38 -5.62 9.87 16.17
C ARG A 38 -5.65 8.78 17.23
N ILE A 39 -4.71 7.86 17.15
CA ILE A 39 -4.58 6.73 18.07
C ILE A 39 -3.16 6.74 18.64
N ALA A 40 -3.05 6.93 19.95
CA ALA A 40 -1.80 6.80 20.66
C ALA A 40 -1.62 5.36 21.18
N LEU A 41 -0.44 4.78 20.92
CA LEU A 41 -0.06 3.47 21.42
C LEU A 41 0.73 3.63 22.73
N GLY A 42 0.44 2.78 23.71
CA GLY A 42 1.26 2.69 24.92
C GLY A 42 2.60 2.01 24.62
N SER A 43 3.64 2.34 25.39
CA SER A 43 5.00 1.81 25.21
C SER A 43 5.13 0.28 25.34
N SER A 44 4.17 -0.38 26.00
CA SER A 44 4.11 -1.83 26.21
C SER A 44 3.02 -2.51 25.37
N THR A 45 2.51 -1.84 24.33
CA THR A 45 1.41 -2.38 23.53
C THR A 45 1.89 -3.54 22.65
N LYS A 46 1.16 -4.65 22.69
CA LYS A 46 1.36 -5.78 21.77
C LYS A 46 1.14 -5.35 20.31
N PRO A 47 1.70 -6.07 19.32
CA PRO A 47 1.38 -5.85 17.91
C PRO A 47 -0.14 -5.74 17.69
N ILE A 48 -0.59 -4.67 17.05
CA ILE A 48 -2.02 -4.39 16.87
C ILE A 48 -2.44 -4.70 15.44
N PRO A 49 -3.46 -5.54 15.23
CA PRO A 49 -3.94 -5.83 13.89
C PRO A 49 -4.62 -4.61 13.26
N LEU A 50 -4.26 -4.36 12.02
CA LEU A 50 -4.86 -3.45 11.07
C LEU A 50 -5.40 -4.26 9.89
N THR A 51 -6.64 -3.96 9.50
CA THR A 51 -7.27 -4.47 8.28
C THR A 51 -8.25 -3.44 7.74
N ALA A 52 -8.88 -3.69 6.60
CA ALA A 52 -9.85 -2.78 6.00
C ALA A 52 -10.93 -3.53 5.22
N SER A 53 -12.05 -2.87 4.96
CA SER A 53 -13.12 -3.38 4.08
C SER A 53 -12.81 -3.24 2.59
N GLY A 54 -11.78 -2.47 2.23
CA GLY A 54 -11.30 -2.26 0.86
C GLY A 54 -9.78 -2.23 0.81
N ASP A 55 -9.20 -1.84 -0.33
CA ASP A 55 -7.76 -1.66 -0.45
C ASP A 55 -7.29 -0.44 0.39
N TRP A 56 -6.08 -0.51 0.92
CA TRP A 56 -5.55 0.50 1.83
C TRP A 56 -4.03 0.64 1.72
N ARG A 57 -3.50 1.77 2.19
CA ARG A 57 -2.07 2.09 2.22
C ARG A 57 -1.65 2.66 3.57
N VAL A 58 -0.37 2.49 3.90
CA VAL A 58 0.30 3.10 5.05
C VAL A 58 1.46 3.93 4.57
N TYR A 59 1.53 5.13 5.09
CA TYR A 59 2.61 6.08 4.89
C TYR A 59 3.21 6.47 6.23
N ASN A 60 4.37 7.10 6.21
CA ASN A 60 4.76 7.95 7.33
C ASN A 60 3.89 9.23 7.36
N ARG A 61 3.93 9.98 8.47
CA ARG A 61 3.09 11.16 8.71
C ARG A 61 3.09 12.18 7.56
N THR A 62 4.27 12.44 6.99
CA THR A 62 4.47 13.44 5.93
C THR A 62 3.96 12.98 4.57
N ARG A 63 3.53 11.71 4.45
CA ARG A 63 3.09 11.06 3.21
C ARG A 63 4.18 10.93 2.15
N ASP A 64 5.43 11.26 2.49
CA ASP A 64 6.56 11.22 1.56
C ASP A 64 7.17 9.81 1.45
N SER A 65 6.90 8.92 2.41
CA SER A 65 7.39 7.54 2.40
C SER A 65 6.22 6.56 2.51
N PHE A 66 6.01 5.82 1.43
CA PHE A 66 5.20 4.61 1.42
C PHE A 66 5.85 3.52 2.28
N LEU A 67 5.07 2.86 3.13
CA LEU A 67 5.56 1.79 4.02
C LEU A 67 5.00 0.43 3.59
N THR A 68 3.69 0.36 3.35
CA THR A 68 3.02 -0.88 2.93
C THR A 68 1.62 -0.59 2.36
N THR A 69 1.06 -1.59 1.69
CA THR A 69 -0.34 -1.61 1.22
C THR A 69 -0.97 -2.94 1.62
N GLY A 70 -2.30 -2.99 1.70
CA GLY A 70 -3.01 -4.24 1.82
C GLY A 70 -4.33 -4.24 1.05
N LYS A 71 -4.82 -5.46 0.81
CA LYS A 71 -6.13 -5.69 0.21
C LYS A 71 -7.23 -5.75 1.27
N SER A 72 -8.48 -5.72 0.82
CA SER A 72 -9.65 -5.98 1.67
C SER A 72 -9.47 -7.28 2.45
N GLY A 73 -9.70 -7.23 3.77
CA GLY A 73 -9.55 -8.37 4.68
C GLY A 73 -8.11 -8.79 4.98
N GLU A 74 -7.10 -8.24 4.29
CA GLU A 74 -5.70 -8.53 4.61
C GLU A 74 -5.35 -7.93 5.97
N ILE A 75 -4.58 -8.69 6.77
CA ILE A 75 -4.15 -8.28 8.11
C ILE A 75 -2.67 -7.97 8.11
N VAL A 76 -2.34 -6.79 8.61
CA VAL A 76 -0.98 -6.36 8.94
C VAL A 76 -0.99 -5.87 10.39
N SER A 77 0.08 -6.12 11.14
CA SER A 77 0.21 -5.60 12.49
C SER A 77 1.02 -4.30 12.50
N ILE A 78 0.65 -3.36 13.35
CA ILE A 78 1.48 -2.21 13.71
C ILE A 78 2.15 -2.51 15.05
N GLU A 79 3.45 -2.35 15.11
CA GLU A 79 4.27 -2.57 16.29
C GLU A 79 4.94 -1.26 16.71
N LEU A 80 4.95 -0.99 18.02
CA LEU A 80 5.70 0.10 18.63
C LEU A 80 6.80 -0.49 19.50
N GLU A 81 8.05 -0.10 19.24
CA GLU A 81 9.20 -0.50 20.03
C GLU A 81 10.18 0.67 20.14
N SER A 82 10.57 1.02 21.36
CA SER A 82 11.50 2.14 21.62
C SER A 82 11.11 3.45 20.93
N GLY A 83 9.80 3.75 20.85
CA GLY A 83 9.28 4.96 20.21
C GLY A 83 9.26 4.92 18.68
N GLN A 84 9.58 3.78 18.06
CA GLN A 84 9.58 3.59 16.62
C GLN A 84 8.48 2.62 16.19
N LEU A 85 7.80 2.97 15.11
CA LEU A 85 6.75 2.15 14.53
C LEU A 85 7.29 1.32 13.37
N ARG A 86 6.72 0.13 13.17
CA ARG A 86 6.83 -0.64 11.93
C ARG A 86 5.54 -1.38 11.63
N THR A 87 5.36 -1.75 10.36
CA THR A 87 4.29 -2.66 9.94
C THR A 87 4.87 -4.07 9.79
N VAL A 88 4.10 -5.10 10.13
CA VAL A 88 4.51 -6.51 10.01
C VAL A 88 3.37 -7.32 9.39
N ARG A 89 3.65 -7.98 8.27
CA ARG A 89 2.69 -8.86 7.60
C ARG A 89 2.59 -10.21 8.29
N ALA A 90 1.55 -10.99 7.98
CA ALA A 90 1.34 -12.34 8.51
C ALA A 90 2.52 -13.31 8.24
N ASN A 91 3.28 -13.10 7.16
CA ASN A 91 4.49 -13.87 6.85
C ASN A 91 5.75 -13.40 7.59
N GLY A 92 5.61 -12.48 8.56
CA GLY A 92 6.71 -11.92 9.33
C GLY A 92 7.52 -10.83 8.62
N LYS A 93 7.24 -10.55 7.33
CA LYS A 93 7.93 -9.46 6.62
C LYS A 93 7.50 -8.11 7.19
N GLY A 94 8.46 -7.42 7.78
CA GLY A 94 8.27 -6.08 8.34
C GLY A 94 8.76 -4.97 7.43
N SER A 95 8.18 -3.77 7.57
CA SER A 95 8.82 -2.54 7.11
C SER A 95 10.03 -2.20 8.00
N SER A 96 10.90 -1.32 7.53
CA SER A 96 11.87 -0.65 8.41
C SER A 96 11.16 0.06 9.55
N ARG A 97 11.81 0.13 10.72
CA ARG A 97 11.34 0.96 11.83
C ARG A 97 11.51 2.42 11.48
N SER A 98 10.55 3.25 11.86
CA SER A 98 10.56 4.68 11.61
C SER A 98 10.03 5.45 12.82
N SER A 99 10.62 6.62 13.06
CA SER A 99 10.16 7.54 14.09
C SER A 99 8.95 8.33 13.59
N GLY A 100 7.98 8.55 14.47
CA GLY A 100 6.81 9.37 14.18
C GLY A 100 5.62 8.57 13.67
N PRO A 101 4.46 9.23 13.52
CA PRO A 101 3.23 8.48 13.37
C PRO A 101 3.06 7.93 11.95
N PHE A 102 2.34 6.83 11.88
CA PHE A 102 1.87 6.26 10.63
C PHE A 102 0.54 6.86 10.23
N LEU A 103 0.37 7.13 8.95
CA LEU A 103 -0.90 7.47 8.35
C LEU A 103 -1.43 6.24 7.62
N VAL A 104 -2.61 5.77 8.01
CA VAL A 104 -3.32 4.68 7.33
C VAL A 104 -4.53 5.25 6.61
N ARG A 105 -4.70 4.87 5.35
CA ARG A 105 -5.76 5.41 4.50
C ARG A 105 -6.44 4.29 3.69
N PRO A 106 -7.78 4.22 3.67
CA PRO A 106 -8.51 3.41 2.70
C PRO A 106 -8.46 4.08 1.32
N LEU A 107 -8.40 3.29 0.25
CA LEU A 107 -8.35 3.80 -1.12
C LEU A 107 -9.74 4.03 -1.74
N SER A 108 -10.80 3.50 -1.12
CA SER A 108 -12.18 3.78 -1.51
C SER A 108 -12.83 4.77 -0.55
N THR A 109 -13.73 5.61 -1.06
CA THR A 109 -14.44 6.65 -0.28
C THR A 109 -15.39 6.08 0.76
N ASP A 110 -15.89 4.86 0.54
CA ASP A 110 -16.75 4.11 1.45
C ASP A 110 -15.96 3.11 2.33
N GLY A 111 -14.64 3.02 2.14
CA GLY A 111 -13.76 2.11 2.83
C GLY A 111 -13.67 2.40 4.32
N THR A 112 -13.60 1.34 5.11
CA THR A 112 -13.41 1.43 6.57
C THR A 112 -12.12 0.73 6.97
N LEU A 113 -11.41 1.32 7.92
CA LEU A 113 -10.24 0.73 8.55
C LEU A 113 -10.68 0.06 9.86
N THR A 114 -10.16 -1.12 10.15
CA THR A 114 -10.33 -1.78 11.45
C THR A 114 -8.98 -1.86 12.15
N PHE A 115 -8.88 -1.20 13.30
CA PHE A 115 -7.67 -1.14 14.12
C PHE A 115 -8.00 -1.51 15.56
N ASN A 116 -7.28 -2.48 16.12
CA ASN A 116 -7.56 -3.04 17.45
C ASN A 116 -9.04 -3.43 17.63
N LYS A 117 -9.61 -4.15 16.65
CA LYS A 117 -11.02 -4.59 16.62
C LYS A 117 -12.07 -3.47 16.58
N LYS A 118 -11.66 -2.20 16.47
CA LYS A 118 -12.56 -1.04 16.29
C LYS A 118 -12.54 -0.59 14.84
N ARG A 119 -13.71 -0.20 14.32
CA ARG A 119 -13.88 0.24 12.93
C ARG A 119 -13.95 1.77 12.85
N TYR A 120 -13.28 2.32 11.86
CA TYR A 120 -13.16 3.75 11.61
C TYR A 120 -13.38 4.06 10.14
N ARG A 121 -13.90 5.26 9.85
CA ARG A 121 -13.98 5.83 8.50
C ARG A 121 -12.92 6.92 8.35
N GLY A 122 -12.44 7.11 7.14
CA GLY A 122 -11.41 8.10 6.83
C GLY A 122 -10.00 7.63 7.25
N GLU A 123 -9.15 8.59 7.62
CA GLU A 123 -7.75 8.33 7.93
C GLU A 123 -7.52 7.93 9.39
N LEU A 124 -6.51 7.10 9.62
CA LEU A 124 -5.97 6.86 10.96
C LEU A 124 -4.55 7.40 11.06
N ILE A 125 -4.27 8.14 12.13
CA ILE A 125 -2.92 8.53 12.52
C ILE A 125 -2.56 7.73 13.76
N VAL A 126 -1.56 6.85 13.66
CA VAL A 126 -1.10 5.98 14.76
C VAL A 126 0.26 6.46 15.24
N SER A 127 0.39 6.77 16.53
CA SER A 127 1.62 7.30 17.16
C SER A 127 2.03 6.51 18.39
#